data_AF-A0A963GRP1-F1
#
_entry.id   AF-A0A963GRP1-F1
#
_cell.length_a   1.000
_cell.length_b   1.000
_cell.length_c   1.000
_cell.angle_alpha   90.00
_cell.angle_beta   90.00
_cell.angle_gamma   90.00
#
_symmetry.space_group_name_H-M   'P 1'
#
loop_
_entity.id
_entity.type
_entity.pdbx_description
1 polymer ?
#
loop_
_entity_poly.entity_id
_entity_poly.type
_entity_poly.pdbx_seq_one_letter_code
_entity_poly.pdbx_strand_id
1 'polypeptide(L)' 'MRLNQDEAGSQAEQLPPDKDAFIVVYCASTTCRNSRWLAQALAGMGHRNVAECEQGKADWIAAGLPVESDLAAA' A
#
# COMPACT_ATOMS: atom_id res chain seq x y z
N MET A 1 -5.75 2.45 4.98
CA MET A 1 -4.60 3.10 5.64
C MET A 1 -3.70 3.73 4.57
N ARG A 2 -3.24 4.96 4.77
CA ARG A 2 -2.28 5.63 3.88
C ARG A 2 -0.94 5.71 4.62
N LEU A 3 0.08 5.06 4.10
CA LEU A 3 1.44 5.07 4.65
C LEU A 3 2.38 5.78 3.67
N ASN A 4 3.14 6.77 4.12
CA ASN A 4 4.28 7.31 3.38
C ASN A 4 5.55 6.49 3.66
N GLN A 5 6.61 6.72 2.88
CA GLN A 5 7.82 5.88 2.92
C GLN A 5 8.44 5.78 4.31
N ASP A 6 8.46 6.89 5.05
CA ASP A 6 9.18 7.02 6.31
C ASP A 6 8.32 6.54 7.51
N GLU A 7 7.06 6.17 7.26
CA GLU A 7 6.07 5.91 8.31
C GLU A 7 5.91 4.43 8.64
N ALA A 8 6.51 3.52 7.87
CA ALA A 8 6.35 2.08 8.09
C ALA A 8 6.77 1.64 9.50
N GLY A 9 7.83 2.22 10.04
CA GLY A 9 8.31 1.95 11.40
C GLY A 9 7.54 2.70 12.48
N SER A 10 7.10 3.94 12.22
CA SER A 10 6.37 4.77 13.20
C SER A 10 4.89 4.45 13.29
N GLN A 11 4.31 3.82 12.26
CA GLN A 11 2.91 3.37 12.22
C GLN A 11 2.78 1.85 12.32
N ALA A 12 3.78 1.18 12.93
CA ALA A 12 3.76 -0.26 13.14
C ALA A 12 2.50 -0.76 13.89
N GLU A 13 1.92 0.08 14.75
CA GLU A 13 0.66 -0.21 15.46
C GLU A 13 -0.56 -0.34 14.51
N GLN A 14 -0.49 0.26 13.32
CA GLN A 14 -1.54 0.17 12.31
C GLN A 14 -1.32 -1.02 11.35
N LEU A 15 -0.17 -1.68 11.42
CA LEU A 15 0.09 -2.90 10.68
C LEU A 15 -0.63 -4.07 11.33
N PRO A 16 -1.13 -5.04 10.54
CA PRO A 16 -1.68 -6.27 11.10
C PRO A 16 -0.67 -6.93 12.06
N PRO A 17 -1.07 -7.31 13.28
CA PRO A 17 -0.16 -8.01 14.19
C PRO A 17 0.17 -9.41 13.67
N ASP A 18 -0.74 -10.01 12.89
CA ASP A 18 -0.53 -11.27 12.19
C ASP A 18 0.45 -11.11 11.02
N LYS A 19 1.54 -11.88 11.05
CA LYS A 19 2.58 -11.87 10.03
C LYS A 19 2.20 -12.64 8.76
N ASP A 20 1.13 -13.43 8.80
CA ASP A 20 0.57 -14.13 7.63
C ASP A 20 -0.57 -13.37 6.95
N ALA A 21 -1.02 -12.25 7.54
CA ALA A 21 -2.02 -11.39 6.95
C ALA A 21 -1.62 -11.00 5.53
N PHE A 22 -2.55 -11.14 4.58
CA PHE A 22 -2.31 -10.73 3.21
C PHE A 22 -2.34 -9.20 3.11
N ILE A 23 -1.19 -8.62 2.76
CA ILE A 23 -1.02 -7.17 2.65
C ILE A 23 -0.72 -6.81 1.20
N VAL A 24 -1.56 -5.96 0.62
CA VAL A 24 -1.30 -5.35 -0.69
C VAL A 24 -0.86 -3.92 -0.48
N VAL A 25 0.32 -3.56 -1.01
CA VAL A 25 0.83 -2.19 -1.01
C VAL A 25 0.82 -1.64 -2.43
N TYR A 26 0.41 -0.40 -2.59
CA TYR A 26 0.33 0.27 -3.89
C TYR A 26 0.65 1.76 -3.74
N CYS A 27 1.19 2.36 -4.81
CA CYS A 27 1.38 3.80 -4.90
C CYS A 27 0.50 4.39 -6.02
N ALA A 28 0.73 5.64 -6.40
CA ALA A 28 -0.03 6.31 -7.45
C ALA A 28 0.19 5.68 -8.84
N SER A 29 1.42 5.29 -9.17
CA SER A 29 1.80 4.70 -10.46
C SER A 29 3.18 4.03 -10.39
N THR A 30 3.60 3.38 -11.49
CA THR A 30 4.93 2.76 -11.68
C THR A 30 6.11 3.72 -11.49
N THR A 31 5.90 5.03 -11.63
CA THR A 31 6.95 6.05 -11.39
C THR A 31 7.27 6.22 -9.90
N CYS A 32 6.35 5.82 -9.02
CA CYS A 32 6.52 5.88 -7.58
C CYS A 32 7.12 4.57 -7.07
N ARG A 33 8.36 4.63 -6.59
CA ARG A 33 9.04 3.46 -5.99
C ARG A 33 8.67 3.19 -4.52
N ASN A 34 7.78 4.00 -3.95
CA ASN A 34 7.49 3.95 -2.52
C ASN A 34 6.82 2.62 -2.10
N SER A 35 5.89 2.12 -2.93
CA SER A 35 5.24 0.82 -2.69
C SER A 35 6.24 -0.32 -2.60
N ARG A 36 7.27 -0.30 -3.46
CA ARG A 36 8.35 -1.29 -3.46
C ARG A 36 9.16 -1.24 -2.18
N TRP A 37 9.50 -0.05 -1.72
CA TRP A 37 10.29 0.14 -0.50
C TRP A 37 9.50 -0.31 0.73
N LEU A 38 8.22 0.03 0.79
CA LEU A 38 7.32 -0.41 1.85
C LEU A 38 7.13 -1.93 1.85
N ALA A 39 6.97 -2.56 0.69
CA ALA A 39 6.90 -4.03 0.57
C ALA A 39 8.15 -4.71 1.15
N GLN A 40 9.33 -4.18 0.83
CA GLN A 40 10.61 -4.68 1.35
C GLN A 40 10.75 -4.46 2.86
N ALA A 41 10.33 -3.29 3.36
CA ALA A 41 10.34 -2.99 4.79
C ALA A 41 9.42 -3.96 5.57
N LEU A 42 8.21 -4.22 5.07
CA LEU A 42 7.28 -5.17 5.67
C LEU A 42 7.84 -6.60 5.69
N ALA A 43 8.47 -7.02 4.59
CA ALA A 43 9.16 -8.31 4.53
C ALA A 43 10.32 -8.38 5.55
N GLY A 44 11.11 -7.31 5.68
CA GLY A 44 12.17 -7.18 6.69
C GLY A 44 11.65 -7.22 8.14
N MET A 45 10.42 -6.76 8.37
CA MET A 45 9.70 -6.86 9.65
C MET A 45 8.98 -8.21 9.86
N GLY A 46 9.20 -9.17 8.97
CA GLY A 46 8.72 -10.55 9.10
C GLY A 46 7.31 -10.81 8.55
N HIS A 47 6.68 -9.86 7.85
CA HIS A 47 5.43 -10.14 7.14
C HIS A 47 5.70 -11.05 5.94
N ARG A 48 5.03 -12.19 5.89
CA ARG A 48 5.33 -13.26 4.93
C ARG A 48 4.48 -13.20 3.67
N ASN A 49 3.35 -12.48 3.73
CA ASN A 49 2.35 -12.47 2.69
C ASN A 49 2.08 -11.06 2.18
N VAL A 50 3.11 -10.45 1.56
CA VAL A 50 3.08 -9.07 1.07
C VAL A 50 3.17 -9.05 -0.45
N ALA A 51 2.26 -8.32 -1.10
CA ALA A 51 2.23 -8.11 -2.55
C ALA A 51 2.31 -6.61 -2.89
N GLU A 52 3.11 -6.27 -3.91
CA GLU A 52 3.15 -4.94 -4.50
C GLU A 52 2.25 -4.88 -5.74
N CYS A 53 1.34 -3.89 -5.80
CA CYS A 53 0.65 -3.52 -7.03
C CYS A 53 1.44 -2.39 -7.72
N GLU A 54 2.34 -2.77 -8.63
CA GLU A 54 3.31 -1.88 -9.28
C GLU A 54 2.65 -0.81 -10.15
N GLN A 55 1.58 -1.17 -10.86
CA GLN A 55 0.85 -0.25 -11.73
C GLN A 55 0.14 0.86 -10.94
N GLY A 56 -0.14 0.60 -9.66
CA GLY A 56 -0.67 1.57 -8.71
C GLY A 56 -2.10 2.01 -9.01
N LYS A 57 -2.50 3.12 -8.36
CA LYS A 57 -3.86 3.68 -8.47
C LYS A 57 -4.22 4.12 -9.89
N ALA A 58 -3.25 4.54 -10.70
CA ALA A 58 -3.49 5.00 -12.06
C ALA A 58 -4.11 3.91 -12.94
N ASP A 59 -3.64 2.67 -12.83
CA ASP A 59 -4.16 1.54 -13.60
C ASP A 59 -5.52 1.07 -13.08
N TRP A 60 -5.73 1.11 -11.76
CA TRP A 60 -7.04 0.89 -11.15
C TRP A 60 -8.11 1.84 -11.70
N ILE A 61 -7.76 3.12 -11.84
CA ILE A 61 -8.64 4.14 -12.44
C ILE A 61 -8.82 3.87 -13.95
N ALA A 62 -7.75 3.55 -14.66
CA ALA A 62 -7.81 3.26 -16.10
C ALA A 62 -8.71 2.04 -16.41
N ALA A 63 -8.76 1.07 -15.51
CA ALA A 63 -9.66 -0.07 -15.57
C ALA A 63 -11.14 0.26 -15.26
N GLY A 64 -11.45 1.50 -14.88
CA GLY A 64 -12.81 1.94 -14.55
C GLY A 64 -13.33 1.40 -13.21
N LEU A 65 -12.43 0.96 -12.33
CA LEU A 65 -12.79 0.42 -11.02
C LEU A 65 -13.13 1.56 -10.04
N PRO A 66 -14.03 1.30 -9.07
CA PRO A 66 -14.44 2.31 -8.10
C PRO A 66 -13.26 2.74 -7.23
N VAL A 67 -13.19 4.04 -6.92
CA VAL A 67 -12.21 4.62 -6.00
C VAL A 67 -12.94 5.40 -4.92
N GLU A 68 -12.43 5.33 -3.70
CA GLU A 68 -12.87 6.22 -2.64
C GLU A 68 -12.31 7.63 -2.89
N SER A 69 -13.18 8.62 -2.76
CA SER A 69 -12.83 10.03 -2.76
C SER A 69 -13.39 10.67 -1.50
N ASP A 70 -12.60 11.48 -0.81
CA ASP A 70 -13.07 12.35 0.28
C ASP A 70 -13.93 13.54 -0.26
N LEU A 71 -14.40 13.45 -1.51
CA LEU A 71 -15.55 14.19 -1.97
C LEU A 71 -16.78 13.47 -1.41
N ALA A 72 -17.20 13.89 -0.22
CA ALA A 72 -18.58 13.74 0.18
C ALA A 72 -19.48 14.11 -1.02
N ALA A 73 -20.48 13.28 -1.26
CA ALA A 73 -21.59 13.58 -2.15
C ALA A 73 -21.99 15.05 -2.05
N ALA A 74 -21.93 15.75 -3.18
CA ALA A 74 -22.56 17.05 -3.40
C ALA A 74 -23.49 16.91 -4.60
#